data_AF-A0A4Z1C544-F1
#
_entry.id   AF-A0A4Z1C544-F1
#
_cell.length_a   1.000
_cell.length_b   1.000
_cell.length_c   1.000
_cell.angle_alpha   90.00
_cell.angle_beta   90.00
_cell.angle_gamma   90.00
#
_symmetry.space_group_name_H-M   'P 1'
#
loop_
_entity.id
_entity.type
_entity.pdbx_description
1 polymer ?
#
loop_
_entity_poly.entity_id
_entity_poly.type
_entity_poly.pdbx_seq_one_letter_code
_entity_poly.pdbx_strand_id
1 'polypeptide(L)'
;MSSKSSAASAGTSAGASEPAPSAATSSRSEPAVDPEKVASPDLAREDMVRYTGRGYTTIRHVFVQKHSGTDRSSTLARLLRNKKRRALILYLMLLTLWDPKREPLRSEVWLRLLDVAGGSLTWSPSSLSEAWTHLVDMELIERKRVKRMAHLVPRREDARKAYGRPDGKKRIDRYFQLPGSFWTEKWFDKLSMPALCMLLIILKETNDDNAEIHLTHEQVEEWYGISASSAATGFAELEDVGLVTIRRDQIEAGLSLNGYTWHLYYRLNDDFSTTARAQARDDAMKGGKARAAARGRPPRAGSSGPPTRSLAP
;
A
#
# COMPACT_ATOMS: atom_id res chain seq x y z
N MET A 1 4.26 -42.55 76.74
CA MET A 1 2.97 -41.84 76.78
C MET A 1 2.22 -42.23 75.51
N SER A 2 1.61 -43.41 75.50
CA SER A 2 0.21 -43.64 75.92
C SER A 2 -0.75 -42.96 74.94
N SER A 3 -1.33 -43.72 73.99
CA SER A 3 -2.70 -44.27 74.03
C SER A 3 -3.74 -43.19 73.67
N LYS A 4 -4.73 -43.33 72.78
CA LYS A 4 -5.61 -44.42 72.31
C LYS A 4 -6.13 -43.99 70.91
N SER A 5 -6.32 -44.82 69.88
CA SER A 5 -7.25 -45.95 69.68
C SER A 5 -8.74 -45.63 69.92
N SER A 6 -9.55 -45.61 68.84
CA SER A 6 -10.58 -46.64 68.55
C SER A 6 -11.86 -46.12 67.87
N ALA A 7 -12.26 -46.88 66.83
CA ALA A 7 -13.60 -47.27 66.34
C ALA A 7 -14.68 -46.18 66.08
N ALA A 8 -15.14 -45.97 64.84
CA ALA A 8 -16.05 -46.78 64.01
C ALA A 8 -17.55 -46.60 64.34
N SER A 9 -18.32 -46.10 63.36
CA SER A 9 -19.75 -46.43 63.16
C SER A 9 -20.19 -46.01 61.76
N ALA A 10 -20.85 -46.95 61.09
CA ALA A 10 -21.46 -46.84 59.77
C ALA A 10 -22.71 -45.93 59.77
N GLY A 11 -23.04 -45.42 58.59
CA GLY A 11 -24.27 -44.66 58.33
C GLY A 11 -24.50 -44.45 56.84
N THR A 12 -25.21 -45.40 56.24
CA THR A 12 -25.75 -45.44 54.87
C THR A 12 -26.58 -44.22 54.50
N SER A 13 -26.34 -43.61 53.33
CA SER A 13 -27.43 -43.24 52.41
C SER A 13 -26.92 -43.16 50.96
N ALA A 14 -27.51 -44.00 50.12
CA ALA A 14 -27.35 -43.99 48.68
C ALA A 14 -28.22 -42.85 48.11
N GLY A 15 -27.58 -41.79 47.61
CA GLY A 15 -28.21 -40.80 46.75
C GLY A 15 -27.88 -41.12 45.31
N ALA A 16 -28.83 -41.71 44.58
CA ALA A 16 -28.75 -41.87 43.14
C ALA A 16 -28.78 -40.48 42.49
N SER A 17 -27.65 -40.01 41.96
CA SER A 17 -27.63 -38.89 41.03
C SER A 17 -27.83 -39.42 39.62
N GLU A 18 -29.01 -39.12 39.05
CA GLU A 18 -29.28 -39.21 37.63
C GLU A 18 -28.17 -38.52 36.82
N PRO A 19 -27.68 -39.12 35.72
CA PRO A 19 -26.83 -38.40 34.80
C PRO A 19 -27.65 -37.31 34.09
N ALA A 20 -27.24 -36.06 34.29
CA ALA A 20 -27.75 -34.92 33.55
C ALA A 20 -27.67 -35.19 32.03
N PRO A 21 -28.69 -34.81 31.24
CA PRO A 21 -28.67 -35.03 29.81
C PRO A 21 -27.47 -34.29 29.21
N SER A 22 -26.57 -35.08 28.61
CA SER A 22 -25.47 -34.60 27.78
C SER A 22 -26.03 -33.62 26.76
N ALA A 23 -25.71 -32.34 26.94
CA ALA A 23 -26.05 -31.30 25.99
C ALA A 23 -25.39 -31.68 24.66
N ALA A 24 -26.20 -32.23 23.75
CA ALA A 24 -25.82 -32.52 22.39
C ALA A 24 -25.19 -31.26 21.81
N THR A 25 -23.87 -31.28 21.69
CA THR A 25 -23.11 -30.29 20.95
C THR A 25 -23.58 -30.43 19.51
N SER A 26 -24.55 -29.60 19.15
CA SER A 26 -24.97 -29.43 17.76
C SER A 26 -23.79 -28.83 17.04
N SER A 27 -22.94 -29.70 16.47
CA SER A 27 -21.92 -29.34 15.50
C SER A 27 -22.65 -28.79 14.30
N ARG A 28 -22.90 -27.48 14.32
CA ARG A 28 -23.41 -26.75 13.17
C ARG A 28 -22.34 -26.89 12.10
N SER A 29 -22.53 -27.85 11.19
CA SER A 29 -21.69 -28.04 10.02
C SER A 29 -21.61 -26.70 9.29
N GLU A 30 -20.44 -26.07 9.31
CA GLU A 30 -20.21 -24.87 8.52
C GLU A 30 -20.53 -25.19 7.06
N PRO A 31 -21.27 -24.30 6.37
CA PRO A 31 -21.59 -24.54 4.97
C PRO A 31 -20.29 -24.70 4.17
N ALA A 32 -20.25 -25.71 3.31
CA ALA A 32 -19.09 -25.97 2.45
C ALA A 32 -18.75 -24.69 1.66
N VAL A 33 -17.49 -24.26 1.74
CA VAL A 33 -17.00 -23.10 1.01
C VAL A 33 -16.89 -23.46 -0.46
N ASP A 34 -17.64 -22.75 -1.30
CA ASP A 34 -17.54 -22.87 -2.75
C ASP A 34 -16.24 -22.19 -3.21
N PRO A 35 -15.22 -22.95 -3.67
CA PRO A 35 -13.91 -22.40 -4.01
C PRO A 35 -13.98 -21.42 -5.19
N GLU A 36 -14.97 -21.54 -6.08
CA GLU A 36 -15.14 -20.62 -7.23
C GLU A 36 -15.66 -19.25 -6.79
N LYS A 37 -16.30 -19.16 -5.61
CA LYS A 37 -16.80 -17.91 -5.03
C LYS A 37 -15.81 -17.26 -4.05
N VAL A 38 -14.67 -17.90 -3.81
CA VAL A 38 -13.59 -17.30 -3.01
C VAL A 38 -12.81 -16.37 -3.93
N ALA A 39 -12.77 -15.08 -3.60
CA ALA A 39 -11.91 -14.14 -4.31
C ALA A 39 -10.47 -14.68 -4.37
N SER A 40 -9.67 -14.29 -5.37
CA SER A 40 -8.23 -14.58 -5.39
C SER A 40 -7.43 -13.43 -4.74
N PRO A 41 -6.14 -13.61 -4.40
CA PRO A 41 -5.26 -12.50 -4.04
C PRO A 41 -5.18 -11.41 -5.14
N ASP A 42 -5.22 -11.84 -6.40
CA ASP A 42 -5.22 -10.95 -7.57
C ASP A 42 -6.47 -10.07 -7.61
N LEU A 43 -7.64 -10.68 -7.46
CA LEU A 43 -8.91 -9.94 -7.39
C LEU A 43 -8.94 -8.99 -6.19
N ALA A 44 -8.38 -9.40 -5.04
CA ALA A 44 -8.28 -8.52 -3.88
C ALA A 44 -7.43 -7.27 -4.15
N ARG A 45 -6.35 -7.38 -4.96
CA ARG A 45 -5.54 -6.23 -5.38
C ARG A 45 -6.28 -5.35 -6.38
N GLU A 46 -7.01 -5.92 -7.33
CA GLU A 46 -7.88 -5.14 -8.22
C GLU A 46 -8.91 -4.34 -7.43
N ASP A 47 -9.58 -4.97 -6.48
CA ASP A 47 -10.57 -4.32 -5.63
C ASP A 47 -9.92 -3.24 -4.77
N MET A 48 -8.73 -3.48 -4.19
CA MET A 48 -7.95 -2.45 -3.49
C MET A 48 -7.75 -1.20 -4.37
N VAL A 49 -7.33 -1.38 -5.63
CA VAL A 49 -7.12 -0.26 -6.57
C VAL A 49 -8.44 0.43 -6.90
N ARG A 50 -9.52 -0.31 -7.16
CA ARG A 50 -10.87 0.23 -7.39
C ARG A 50 -11.37 1.05 -6.19
N TYR A 51 -11.14 0.56 -4.96
CA TYR A 51 -11.55 1.24 -3.73
C TYR A 51 -10.88 2.60 -3.53
N THR A 52 -9.72 2.86 -4.13
CA THR A 52 -9.10 4.20 -4.08
C THR A 52 -9.96 5.27 -4.76
N GLY A 53 -10.84 4.86 -5.68
CA GLY A 53 -11.70 5.73 -6.50
C GLY A 53 -10.95 6.58 -7.52
N ARG A 54 -9.62 6.47 -7.57
CA ARG A 54 -8.71 7.20 -8.48
C ARG A 54 -7.89 6.27 -9.37
N GLY A 55 -7.66 5.03 -8.94
CA GLY A 55 -6.86 4.04 -9.70
C GLY A 55 -5.35 4.18 -9.53
N TYR A 56 -4.89 5.02 -8.60
CA TYR A 56 -3.47 5.24 -8.33
C TYR A 56 -3.23 5.69 -6.88
N THR A 57 -1.99 5.53 -6.43
CA THR A 57 -1.53 5.97 -5.11
C THR A 57 -0.83 7.32 -5.23
N THR A 58 -1.15 8.25 -4.32
CA THR A 58 -0.49 9.57 -4.27
C THR A 58 0.65 9.56 -3.25
N ILE A 59 1.87 9.90 -3.67
CA ILE A 59 3.06 9.89 -2.82
C ILE A 59 3.73 11.26 -2.90
N ARG A 60 4.04 11.89 -1.76
CA ARG A 60 4.70 13.20 -1.77
C ARG A 60 6.12 13.13 -2.33
N HIS A 61 6.54 14.20 -3.01
CA HIS A 61 7.93 14.36 -3.48
C HIS A 61 8.93 14.26 -2.32
N VAL A 62 8.53 14.74 -1.13
CA VAL A 62 9.37 14.70 0.07
C VAL A 62 9.72 13.28 0.51
N PHE A 63 8.96 12.25 0.11
CA PHE A 63 9.32 10.86 0.38
C PHE A 63 10.64 10.46 -0.29
N VAL A 64 10.81 10.93 -1.53
CA VAL A 64 11.95 10.62 -2.40
C VAL A 64 13.09 11.60 -2.16
N GLN A 65 12.79 12.90 -2.07
CA GLN A 65 13.80 13.95 -1.98
C GLN A 65 13.32 15.14 -1.15
N LYS A 66 14.15 15.62 -0.22
CA LYS A 66 13.86 16.84 0.55
C LYS A 66 13.84 18.07 -0.37
N HIS A 67 13.00 19.04 0.00
CA HIS A 67 12.83 20.29 -0.75
C HIS A 67 13.94 21.32 -0.48
N SER A 68 14.70 21.17 0.59
CA SER A 68 15.69 22.11 1.09
C SER A 68 16.74 21.39 1.92
N GLY A 69 17.89 22.03 2.12
CA GLY A 69 19.04 21.48 2.85
C GLY A 69 20.16 21.07 1.90
N THR A 70 21.37 20.97 2.45
CA THR A 70 22.57 20.51 1.74
C THR A 70 22.45 19.02 1.41
N ASP A 71 22.03 18.21 2.37
CA ASP A 71 21.63 16.82 2.14
C ASP A 71 20.15 16.76 1.76
N ARG A 72 19.89 16.47 0.48
CA ARG A 72 18.55 16.32 -0.09
C ARG A 72 18.01 14.89 -0.05
N SER A 73 18.80 13.93 0.42
CA SER A 73 18.35 12.55 0.62
C SER A 73 17.16 12.50 1.57
N SER A 74 16.22 11.58 1.33
CA SER A 74 15.00 11.49 2.13
C SER A 74 14.69 10.05 2.56
N THR A 75 13.45 9.82 2.98
CA THR A 75 13.00 8.57 3.57
C THR A 75 13.20 7.36 2.66
N LEU A 76 13.06 7.51 1.34
CA LEU A 76 13.33 6.45 0.38
C LEU A 76 14.77 5.92 0.47
N ALA A 77 15.75 6.82 0.56
CA ALA A 77 17.17 6.47 0.69
C ALA A 77 17.48 5.74 2.00
N ARG A 78 16.83 6.16 3.09
CA ARG A 78 16.92 5.48 4.39
C ARG A 78 16.37 4.05 4.31
N LEU A 79 15.24 3.84 3.62
CA LEU A 79 14.66 2.51 3.42
C LEU A 79 15.61 1.61 2.60
N LEU A 80 16.21 2.12 1.53
CA LEU A 80 17.17 1.38 0.72
C LEU A 80 18.42 1.00 1.52
N ARG A 81 19.03 1.98 2.21
CA ARG A 81 20.25 1.78 3.01
C ARG A 81 20.05 0.73 4.10
N ASN A 82 18.87 0.73 4.74
CA ASN A 82 18.51 -0.23 5.77
C ASN A 82 17.93 -1.55 5.21
N LYS A 83 17.95 -1.73 3.87
CA LYS A 83 17.45 -2.91 3.15
C LYS A 83 15.99 -3.26 3.49
N LYS A 84 15.14 -2.26 3.73
CA LYS A 84 13.76 -2.44 4.21
C LYS A 84 12.74 -2.52 3.07
N ARG A 85 12.90 -3.49 2.16
CA ARG A 85 11.99 -3.73 1.01
C ARG A 85 10.54 -3.96 1.44
N ARG A 86 10.32 -4.86 2.41
CA ARG A 86 8.99 -5.15 2.97
C ARG A 86 8.32 -3.89 3.55
N ALA A 87 9.07 -3.08 4.29
CA ALA A 87 8.54 -1.85 4.86
C ALA A 87 8.15 -0.83 3.78
N LEU A 88 8.96 -0.66 2.72
CA LEU A 88 8.61 0.20 1.59
C LEU A 88 7.28 -0.24 0.95
N ILE A 89 7.15 -1.52 0.61
CA ILE A 89 5.95 -2.07 -0.03
C ILE A 89 4.71 -1.85 0.87
N LEU A 90 4.82 -2.16 2.15
CA LEU A 90 3.73 -1.95 3.11
C LEU A 90 3.34 -0.48 3.25
N TYR A 91 4.31 0.43 3.26
CA TYR A 91 4.02 1.85 3.35
C TYR A 91 3.24 2.33 2.12
N LEU A 92 3.70 1.96 0.92
CA LEU A 92 3.00 2.28 -0.33
C LEU A 92 1.58 1.70 -0.34
N MET A 93 1.40 0.46 0.13
CA MET A 93 0.08 -0.18 0.22
C MET A 93 -0.83 0.52 1.23
N LEU A 94 -0.28 0.92 2.39
CA LEU A 94 -1.00 1.72 3.38
C LEU A 94 -1.46 3.05 2.80
N LEU A 95 -0.60 3.77 2.07
CA LEU A 95 -0.99 5.02 1.41
C LEU A 95 -2.10 4.82 0.38
N THR A 96 -2.08 3.68 -0.32
CA THR A 96 -3.10 3.29 -1.31
C THR A 96 -4.47 3.12 -0.64
N LEU A 97 -4.49 2.41 0.49
CA LEU A 97 -5.70 2.08 1.23
C LEU A 97 -6.13 3.15 2.25
N TRP A 98 -5.35 4.23 2.40
CA TRP A 98 -5.57 5.19 3.48
C TRP A 98 -6.87 5.98 3.31
N ASP A 99 -7.76 5.79 4.28
CA ASP A 99 -8.94 6.60 4.52
C ASP A 99 -9.08 6.75 6.06
N PRO A 100 -9.07 7.98 6.60
CA PRO A 100 -9.19 8.19 8.05
C PRO A 100 -10.52 7.68 8.63
N LYS A 101 -11.55 7.46 7.81
CA LYS A 101 -12.86 6.94 8.26
C LYS A 101 -12.98 5.42 8.18
N ARG A 102 -11.99 4.73 7.60
CA ARG A 102 -12.00 3.29 7.41
C ARG A 102 -11.65 2.56 8.71
N GLU A 103 -12.37 1.48 9.00
CA GLU A 103 -12.03 0.60 10.10
C GLU A 103 -10.66 -0.09 9.86
N PRO A 104 -9.89 -0.39 10.92
CA PRO A 104 -8.63 -1.11 10.78
C PRO A 104 -8.81 -2.42 9.99
N LEU A 105 -7.87 -2.74 9.11
CA LEU A 105 -7.86 -4.02 8.40
C LEU A 105 -7.20 -5.11 9.27
N ARG A 106 -7.71 -6.34 9.16
CA ARG A 106 -7.10 -7.50 9.82
C ARG A 106 -5.78 -7.87 9.17
N SER A 107 -4.85 -8.46 9.93
CA SER A 107 -3.53 -8.85 9.43
C SER A 107 -3.61 -9.81 8.24
N GLU A 108 -4.61 -10.69 8.23
CA GLU A 108 -4.86 -11.65 7.15
C GLU A 108 -5.21 -10.97 5.84
N VAL A 109 -5.88 -9.81 5.89
CA VAL A 109 -6.20 -9.01 4.70
C VAL A 109 -4.93 -8.42 4.09
N TRP A 110 -4.00 -7.93 4.93
CA TRP A 110 -2.70 -7.45 4.46
C TRP A 110 -1.88 -8.57 3.83
N LEU A 111 -1.78 -9.72 4.49
CA LEU A 111 -1.06 -10.88 3.97
C LEU A 111 -1.63 -11.32 2.61
N ARG A 112 -2.95 -11.36 2.50
CA ARG A 112 -3.65 -11.69 1.26
C ARG A 112 -3.36 -10.71 0.12
N LEU A 113 -3.29 -9.41 0.40
CA LEU A 113 -2.95 -8.40 -0.62
C LEU A 113 -1.49 -8.49 -1.08
N LEU A 114 -0.61 -9.00 -0.23
CA LEU A 114 0.82 -9.16 -0.50
C LEU A 114 1.16 -10.53 -1.11
N ASP A 115 0.22 -11.47 -1.06
CA ASP A 115 0.43 -12.84 -1.51
C ASP A 115 0.56 -12.92 -3.04
N VAL A 116 1.71 -13.40 -3.49
CA VAL A 116 2.02 -13.64 -4.90
C VAL A 116 2.47 -15.08 -5.01
N ALA A 117 1.65 -15.91 -5.65
CA ALA A 117 1.98 -17.31 -5.88
C ALA A 117 3.28 -17.42 -6.69
N GLY A 118 4.27 -18.12 -6.15
CA GLY A 118 5.62 -18.22 -6.75
C GLY A 118 6.42 -16.91 -6.75
N GLY A 119 6.00 -15.91 -5.98
CA GLY A 119 6.64 -14.61 -5.90
C GLY A 119 8.00 -14.63 -5.20
N SER A 120 8.78 -13.56 -5.41
CA SER A 120 10.12 -13.42 -4.82
C SER A 120 10.09 -13.16 -3.32
N LEU A 121 9.00 -12.59 -2.80
CA LEU A 121 8.90 -12.14 -1.42
C LEU A 121 7.86 -12.93 -0.64
N THR A 122 8.31 -13.82 0.24
CA THR A 122 7.43 -14.52 1.18
C THR A 122 6.99 -13.61 2.33
N TRP A 123 5.72 -13.69 2.69
CA TRP A 123 5.10 -12.96 3.80
C TRP A 123 4.54 -13.90 4.86
N SER A 124 4.90 -13.66 6.12
CA SER A 124 4.31 -14.31 7.29
C SER A 124 3.74 -13.25 8.25
N PRO A 125 2.88 -13.63 9.21
CA PRO A 125 2.44 -12.71 10.26
C PRO A 125 3.61 -12.03 10.99
N SER A 126 4.71 -12.76 11.20
CA SER A 126 5.93 -12.23 11.84
C SER A 126 6.63 -11.20 10.96
N SER A 127 6.88 -11.49 9.67
CA SER A 127 7.53 -10.53 8.78
C SER A 127 6.66 -9.30 8.51
N LEU A 128 5.33 -9.47 8.50
CA LEU A 128 4.37 -8.36 8.43
C LEU A 128 4.50 -7.47 9.67
N SER A 129 4.48 -8.06 10.88
CA SER A 129 4.60 -7.29 12.12
C SER A 129 5.95 -6.58 12.23
N GLU A 130 7.04 -7.24 11.84
CA GLU A 130 8.40 -6.66 11.82
C GLU A 130 8.47 -5.45 10.86
N ALA A 131 7.91 -5.59 9.66
CA ALA A 131 7.88 -4.48 8.71
C ALA A 131 7.03 -3.29 9.21
N TRP A 132 5.94 -3.54 9.93
CA TRP A 132 5.21 -2.47 10.63
C TRP A 132 6.04 -1.81 11.73
N THR A 133 6.77 -2.59 12.52
CA THR A 133 7.68 -2.05 13.55
C THR A 133 8.73 -1.14 12.92
N HIS A 134 9.36 -1.54 11.82
CA HIS A 134 10.31 -0.67 11.12
C HIS A 134 9.70 0.64 10.63
N LEU A 135 8.45 0.63 10.15
CA LEU A 135 7.76 1.85 9.76
C LEU A 135 7.44 2.76 10.96
N VAL A 136 7.17 2.19 12.13
CA VAL A 136 7.03 2.93 13.39
C VAL A 136 8.37 3.53 13.82
N ASP A 137 9.45 2.75 13.82
CA ASP A 137 10.80 3.20 14.19
C ASP A 137 11.30 4.32 13.26
N MET A 138 10.89 4.28 11.99
CA MET A 138 11.18 5.33 11.01
C MET A 138 10.23 6.52 11.08
N GLU A 139 9.28 6.50 12.01
CA GLU A 139 8.26 7.53 12.22
C GLU A 139 7.35 7.78 11.00
N LEU A 140 7.24 6.80 10.11
CA LEU A 140 6.35 6.87 8.94
C LEU A 140 4.90 6.54 9.27
N ILE A 141 4.66 5.83 10.37
CA ILE A 141 3.33 5.46 10.83
C ILE A 141 3.24 5.52 12.36
N GLU A 142 2.03 5.70 12.86
CA GLU A 142 1.64 5.39 14.23
C GLU A 142 0.90 4.05 14.25
N ARG A 143 1.16 3.22 15.26
CA ARG A 143 0.47 1.95 15.48
C ARG A 143 -0.28 2.00 16.81
N LYS A 144 -1.61 1.90 16.75
CA LYS A 144 -2.51 1.85 17.93
C LYS A 144 -3.28 0.54 17.94
N ARG A 145 -3.73 0.08 19.10
CA ARG A 145 -4.58 -1.11 19.21
C ARG A 145 -6.04 -0.68 19.31
N VAL A 146 -6.88 -1.13 18.38
CA VAL A 146 -8.33 -0.84 18.35
C VAL A 146 -9.07 -2.15 18.13
N LYS A 147 -10.03 -2.49 19.02
CA LYS A 147 -10.81 -3.74 18.94
C LYS A 147 -9.94 -5.00 18.70
N ARG A 148 -8.81 -5.11 19.41
CA ARG A 148 -7.76 -6.16 19.28
C ARG A 148 -6.95 -6.14 17.97
N MET A 149 -7.21 -5.24 17.05
CA MET A 149 -6.52 -5.09 15.76
C MET A 149 -5.49 -3.95 15.81
N ALA A 150 -4.50 -3.99 14.92
CA ALA A 150 -3.56 -2.90 14.73
C ALA A 150 -4.20 -1.82 13.83
N HIS A 151 -4.48 -0.66 14.41
CA HIS A 151 -4.84 0.54 13.68
C HIS A 151 -3.56 1.28 13.28
N LEU A 152 -3.29 1.30 11.97
CA LEU A 152 -2.09 1.86 11.37
C LEU A 152 -2.45 3.21 10.77
N VAL A 153 -1.83 4.28 11.26
CA VAL A 153 -2.08 5.66 10.81
C VAL A 153 -0.79 6.18 10.19
N PRO A 154 -0.74 6.51 8.88
CA PRO A 154 0.44 7.10 8.30
C PRO A 154 0.72 8.47 8.92
N ARG A 155 1.99 8.84 8.94
CA ARG A 155 2.46 10.21 9.16
C ARG A 155 2.89 10.77 7.80
N ARG A 156 3.02 12.10 7.73
CA ARG A 156 3.60 12.75 6.55
C ARG A 156 4.99 12.17 6.30
N GLU A 157 5.34 12.03 5.04
CA GLU A 157 6.50 11.29 4.53
C GLU A 157 7.86 11.82 5.03
N ASP A 158 7.87 13.02 5.65
CA ASP A 158 9.02 13.63 6.34
C ASP A 158 9.00 13.43 7.87
N ALA A 159 8.06 12.65 8.40
CA ALA A 159 7.80 12.38 9.81
C ALA A 159 7.45 13.61 10.67
N ARG A 160 7.18 14.79 10.08
CA ARG A 160 7.00 16.04 10.85
C ARG A 160 5.55 16.38 11.19
N LYS A 161 4.57 15.78 10.50
CA LYS A 161 3.14 16.10 10.68
C LYS A 161 2.27 14.85 10.54
N ALA A 162 1.04 14.94 11.04
CA ALA A 162 -0.01 13.97 10.74
C ALA A 162 -0.22 13.86 9.23
N TYR A 163 -0.58 12.66 8.75
CA TYR A 163 -0.82 12.46 7.33
C TYR A 163 -2.15 13.06 6.90
N GLY A 164 -2.07 14.02 5.98
CA GLY A 164 -3.16 14.34 5.06
C GLY A 164 -2.81 13.81 3.68
N ARG A 165 -3.81 13.42 2.87
CA ARG A 165 -3.56 13.10 1.46
C ARG A 165 -3.07 14.37 0.75
N PRO A 166 -1.98 14.32 -0.04
CA PRO A 166 -1.45 15.52 -0.70
C PRO A 166 -2.45 16.07 -1.74
N ASP A 167 -2.54 17.40 -1.81
CA ASP A 167 -3.41 18.11 -2.76
C ASP A 167 -2.63 18.83 -3.86
N GLY A 168 -1.29 18.84 -3.79
CA GLY A 168 -0.41 19.49 -4.77
C GLY A 168 -0.35 21.02 -4.68
N LYS A 169 -1.13 21.66 -3.80
CA LYS A 169 -1.22 23.14 -3.77
C LYS A 169 0.01 23.81 -3.20
N LYS A 170 0.64 23.20 -2.20
CA LYS A 170 1.87 23.69 -1.57
C LYS A 170 3.06 22.90 -2.09
N ARG A 171 4.23 23.53 -2.16
CA ARG A 171 5.48 22.85 -2.56
C ARG A 171 5.71 21.55 -1.78
N ILE A 172 5.47 21.56 -0.47
CA ILE A 172 5.61 20.39 0.41
C ILE A 172 4.58 19.28 0.16
N ASP A 173 3.43 19.63 -0.44
CA ASP A 173 2.34 18.71 -0.78
C ASP A 173 2.35 18.33 -2.27
N ARG A 174 3.39 18.71 -3.03
CA ARG A 174 3.62 18.16 -4.36
C ARG A 174 3.79 16.65 -4.25
N TYR A 175 3.13 15.95 -5.15
CA TYR A 175 3.03 14.50 -5.14
C TYR A 175 3.13 13.96 -6.55
N PHE A 176 3.60 12.73 -6.64
CA PHE A 176 3.54 11.94 -7.86
C PHE A 176 2.59 10.76 -7.70
N GLN A 177 2.19 10.22 -8.83
CA GLN A 177 1.23 9.13 -8.93
C GLN A 177 1.97 7.81 -9.13
N LEU A 178 1.68 6.82 -8.31
CA LEU A 178 2.06 5.42 -8.54
C LEU A 178 0.83 4.70 -9.14
N PRO A 179 0.89 4.27 -10.42
CA PRO A 179 -0.24 3.64 -11.09
C PRO A 179 -0.77 2.40 -10.37
N GLY A 180 -2.07 2.12 -10.52
CA GLY A 180 -2.70 0.92 -9.97
C GLY A 180 -2.11 -0.39 -10.51
N SER A 181 -1.59 -0.38 -11.73
CA SER A 181 -0.88 -1.50 -12.34
C SER A 181 0.33 -1.97 -11.55
N PHE A 182 0.96 -1.08 -10.75
CA PHE A 182 1.98 -1.45 -9.77
C PHE A 182 1.54 -2.60 -8.87
N TRP A 183 0.26 -2.60 -8.47
CA TRP A 183 -0.33 -3.63 -7.63
C TRP A 183 -0.86 -4.80 -8.45
N THR A 184 -1.68 -4.55 -9.47
CA THR A 184 -2.36 -5.63 -10.22
C THR A 184 -1.39 -6.48 -11.02
N GLU A 185 -0.31 -5.90 -11.54
CA GLU A 185 0.75 -6.61 -12.27
C GLU A 185 1.91 -7.06 -11.36
N LYS A 186 1.76 -6.85 -10.05
CA LYS A 186 2.66 -7.37 -9.01
C LYS A 186 4.09 -6.83 -9.11
N TRP A 187 4.27 -5.62 -9.62
CA TRP A 187 5.58 -4.96 -9.73
C TRP A 187 6.28 -4.81 -8.37
N PHE A 188 5.53 -4.71 -7.27
CA PHE A 188 6.09 -4.72 -5.92
C PHE A 188 6.89 -5.99 -5.59
N ASP A 189 6.51 -7.14 -6.16
CA ASP A 189 7.17 -8.43 -5.95
C ASP A 189 8.20 -8.74 -7.04
N LYS A 190 7.95 -8.30 -8.29
CA LYS A 190 8.89 -8.48 -9.41
C LYS A 190 10.17 -7.65 -9.28
N LEU A 191 10.06 -6.42 -8.78
CA LEU A 191 11.19 -5.48 -8.75
C LEU A 191 12.02 -5.59 -7.48
N SER A 192 13.35 -5.55 -7.64
CA SER A 192 14.30 -5.44 -6.54
C SER A 192 14.14 -4.12 -5.78
N MET A 193 14.77 -4.01 -4.60
CA MET A 193 14.75 -2.77 -3.82
C MET A 193 15.37 -1.58 -4.57
N PRO A 194 16.55 -1.72 -5.22
CA PRO A 194 17.08 -0.67 -6.09
C PRO A 194 16.13 -0.25 -7.22
N ALA A 195 15.54 -1.21 -7.94
CA ALA A 195 14.61 -0.91 -9.04
C ALA A 195 13.34 -0.21 -8.56
N LEU A 196 12.78 -0.62 -7.42
CA LEU A 196 11.67 0.10 -6.77
C LEU A 196 12.05 1.54 -6.44
N CYS A 197 13.25 1.79 -5.93
CA CYS A 197 13.72 3.14 -5.65
C CYS A 197 13.86 3.98 -6.93
N MET A 198 14.45 3.43 -7.98
CA MET A 198 14.63 4.14 -9.25
C MET A 198 13.28 4.43 -9.92
N LEU A 199 12.32 3.50 -9.87
CA LEU A 199 10.96 3.70 -10.36
C LEU A 199 10.30 4.91 -9.67
N LEU A 200 10.40 5.00 -8.34
CA LEU A 200 9.83 6.12 -7.59
C LEU A 200 10.52 7.46 -7.88
N ILE A 201 11.83 7.44 -8.19
CA ILE A 201 12.55 8.64 -8.63
C ILE A 201 12.05 9.09 -10.00
N ILE A 202 12.03 8.20 -10.99
CA ILE A 202 11.59 8.58 -12.35
C ILE A 202 10.13 9.04 -12.31
N LEU A 203 9.26 8.37 -11.54
CA LEU A 203 7.86 8.78 -11.36
C LEU A 203 7.74 10.20 -10.78
N LYS A 204 8.60 10.58 -9.82
CA LYS A 204 8.66 11.94 -9.26
C LYS A 204 9.12 12.95 -10.30
N GLU A 205 10.19 12.63 -11.02
CA GLU A 205 10.86 13.56 -11.93
C GLU A 205 10.08 13.80 -13.22
N THR A 206 9.32 12.80 -13.66
CA THR A 206 8.47 12.86 -14.86
C THR A 206 7.00 13.13 -14.53
N ASN A 207 6.68 13.59 -13.31
CA ASN A 207 5.29 13.75 -12.87
C ASN A 207 4.55 14.95 -13.50
N ASP A 208 5.31 15.97 -13.87
CA ASP A 208 4.81 17.17 -14.55
C ASP A 208 4.96 16.97 -16.07
N ASP A 209 4.96 18.03 -16.89
CA ASP A 209 4.95 17.92 -18.37
C ASP A 209 6.23 17.35 -19.01
N ASN A 210 7.18 16.90 -18.20
CA ASN A 210 8.41 16.27 -18.66
C ASN A 210 8.18 14.75 -18.84
N ALA A 211 8.23 14.29 -20.09
CA ALA A 211 8.12 12.87 -20.42
C ALA A 211 9.40 12.07 -20.14
N GLU A 212 10.55 12.75 -20.07
CA GLU A 212 11.86 12.12 -19.85
C GLU A 212 12.67 12.94 -18.83
N ILE A 213 13.62 12.29 -18.16
CA ILE A 213 14.61 12.96 -17.33
C ILE A 213 16.03 12.48 -17.67
N HIS A 214 16.96 13.44 -17.77
CA HIS A 214 18.39 13.13 -17.74
C HIS A 214 18.87 12.92 -16.30
N LEU A 215 19.52 11.80 -16.01
CA LEU A 215 20.03 11.52 -14.67
C LEU A 215 21.29 10.65 -14.69
N THR A 216 22.41 11.16 -14.18
CA THR A 216 23.62 10.34 -13.99
C THR A 216 23.55 9.56 -12.67
N HIS A 217 24.30 8.46 -12.56
CA HIS A 217 24.38 7.71 -11.31
C HIS A 217 24.96 8.54 -10.16
N GLU A 218 25.91 9.43 -10.46
CA GLU A 218 26.47 10.38 -9.49
C GLU A 218 25.45 11.40 -9.01
N GLN A 219 24.61 11.92 -9.91
CA GLN A 219 23.48 12.76 -9.55
C GLN A 219 22.47 12.01 -8.68
N VAL A 220 22.25 10.71 -8.93
CA VAL A 220 21.39 9.90 -8.05
C VAL A 220 21.94 9.87 -6.62
N GLU A 221 23.24 9.66 -6.49
CA GLU A 221 23.93 9.61 -5.21
C GLU A 221 23.90 10.95 -4.48
N GLU A 222 24.24 12.03 -5.18
CA GLU A 222 24.23 13.39 -4.63
C GLU A 222 22.81 13.84 -4.23
N TRP A 223 21.84 13.65 -5.11
CA TRP A 223 20.52 14.27 -4.97
C TRP A 223 19.56 13.46 -4.12
N TYR A 224 19.72 12.13 -4.08
CA TYR A 224 18.82 11.22 -3.39
C TYR A 224 19.52 10.41 -2.30
N GLY A 225 20.85 10.38 -2.22
CA GLY A 225 21.59 9.61 -1.22
C GLY A 225 21.54 8.10 -1.46
N ILE A 226 21.41 7.69 -2.73
CA ILE A 226 21.39 6.31 -3.19
C ILE A 226 22.66 6.06 -4.01
N SER A 227 23.48 5.09 -3.62
CA SER A 227 24.78 4.88 -4.26
C SER A 227 24.68 4.67 -5.77
N ALA A 228 25.68 5.16 -6.51
CA ALA A 228 25.75 5.02 -7.96
C ALA A 228 25.58 3.56 -8.43
N SER A 229 26.15 2.60 -7.69
CA SER A 229 26.00 1.16 -7.97
C SER A 229 24.56 0.66 -7.81
N SER A 230 23.82 1.14 -6.80
CA SER A 230 22.41 0.80 -6.62
C SER A 230 21.56 1.44 -7.72
N ALA A 231 21.88 2.68 -8.11
CA ALA A 231 21.22 3.36 -9.21
C ALA A 231 21.40 2.60 -10.53
N ALA A 232 22.63 2.22 -10.86
CA ALA A 232 22.96 1.44 -12.06
C ALA A 232 22.18 0.13 -12.11
N THR A 233 22.18 -0.63 -11.00
CA THR A 233 21.42 -1.89 -10.89
C THR A 233 19.92 -1.67 -11.08
N GLY A 234 19.37 -0.64 -10.45
CA GLY A 234 17.95 -0.34 -10.53
C GLY A 234 17.50 0.12 -11.91
N PHE A 235 18.27 0.95 -12.60
CA PHE A 235 17.95 1.38 -13.96
C PHE A 235 18.07 0.25 -14.97
N ALA A 236 19.12 -0.58 -14.87
CA ALA A 236 19.27 -1.75 -15.74
C ALA A 236 18.07 -2.70 -15.61
N GLU A 237 17.66 -3.02 -14.38
CA GLU A 237 16.49 -3.88 -14.16
C GLU A 237 15.19 -3.26 -14.70
N LEU A 238 15.00 -1.94 -14.59
CA LEU A 238 13.82 -1.27 -15.14
C LEU A 238 13.80 -1.25 -16.68
N GLU A 239 14.97 -1.15 -17.33
CA GLU A 239 15.12 -1.31 -18.79
C GLU A 239 14.81 -2.76 -19.20
N ASP A 240 15.39 -3.74 -18.50
CA ASP A 240 15.24 -5.17 -18.78
C ASP A 240 13.78 -5.65 -18.69
N VAL A 241 13.02 -5.16 -17.71
CA VAL A 241 11.59 -5.51 -17.54
C VAL A 241 10.65 -4.63 -18.35
N GLY A 242 11.18 -3.70 -19.16
CA GLY A 242 10.41 -2.87 -20.09
C GLY A 242 9.63 -1.72 -19.44
N LEU A 243 9.83 -1.42 -18.15
CA LEU A 243 9.17 -0.30 -17.49
C LEU A 243 9.77 1.06 -17.89
N VAL A 244 11.04 1.06 -18.30
CA VAL A 244 11.77 2.27 -18.68
C VAL A 244 12.42 2.09 -20.06
N THR A 245 12.32 3.12 -20.89
CA THR A 245 13.12 3.27 -22.11
C THR A 245 14.27 4.23 -21.83
N ILE A 246 15.51 3.85 -22.18
CA ILE A 246 16.70 4.69 -22.05
C ILE A 246 17.15 5.21 -23.41
N ARG A 247 17.01 6.53 -23.62
CA ARG A 247 17.59 7.22 -24.77
C ARG A 247 18.99 7.71 -24.43
N ARG A 248 19.95 7.45 -25.31
CA ARG A 248 21.37 7.76 -25.12
C ARG A 248 21.78 8.84 -26.12
N ASP A 249 22.11 10.02 -25.61
CA ASP A 249 22.57 11.13 -26.44
C ASP A 249 24.08 11.28 -26.31
N GLN A 250 24.76 11.31 -27.45
CA GLN A 250 26.18 11.59 -27.51
C GLN A 250 26.39 13.10 -27.39
N ILE A 251 27.18 13.54 -26.41
CA ILE A 251 27.50 14.95 -26.20
C ILE A 251 29.01 15.15 -26.28
N GLU A 252 29.42 16.20 -26.98
CA GLU A 252 30.81 16.63 -27.05
C GLU A 252 31.38 16.88 -25.64
N ALA A 253 32.51 16.24 -25.35
CA ALA A 253 33.20 16.36 -24.09
C ALA A 253 34.70 16.33 -24.36
N GLY A 254 35.29 17.48 -24.69
CA GLY A 254 36.69 17.59 -25.10
C GLY A 254 37.72 17.12 -24.06
N LEU A 255 37.32 16.95 -22.81
CA LEU A 255 38.16 16.40 -21.72
C LEU A 255 37.92 14.90 -21.46
N SER A 256 36.99 14.26 -22.16
CA SER A 256 36.79 12.80 -22.15
C SER A 256 37.84 12.14 -23.03
N LEU A 257 38.28 10.93 -22.67
CA LEU A 257 39.23 10.13 -23.47
C LEU A 257 38.76 9.96 -24.93
N ASN A 258 37.46 9.82 -25.12
CA ASN A 258 36.86 9.61 -26.44
C ASN A 258 36.42 10.92 -27.12
N GLY A 259 36.59 12.08 -26.48
CA GLY A 259 36.09 13.37 -26.95
C GLY A 259 34.57 13.56 -26.82
N TYR A 260 33.86 12.58 -26.24
CA TYR A 260 32.42 12.65 -25.97
C TYR A 260 32.03 11.91 -24.70
N THR A 261 30.81 12.17 -24.22
CA THR A 261 30.15 11.44 -23.14
C THR A 261 28.71 11.07 -23.56
N TRP A 262 28.08 10.18 -22.81
CA TRP A 262 26.68 9.80 -23.01
C TRP A 262 25.81 10.45 -21.96
N HIS A 263 24.79 11.17 -22.40
CA HIS A 263 23.68 11.59 -21.56
C HIS A 263 22.56 10.55 -21.63
N LEU A 264 22.14 10.04 -20.48
CA LEU A 264 21.10 9.03 -20.36
C LEU A 264 19.77 9.69 -19.98
N TYR A 265 18.79 9.57 -20.86
CA TYR A 265 17.43 10.06 -20.66
C TYR A 265 16.50 8.88 -20.40
N TYR A 266 15.81 8.91 -19.25
CA TYR A 266 14.91 7.85 -18.81
C TYR A 266 13.46 8.29 -19.00
N ARG A 267 12.67 7.41 -19.63
CA ARG A 267 11.24 7.58 -19.85
C ARG A 267 10.48 6.38 -19.33
N LEU A 268 9.36 6.61 -18.63
CA LEU A 268 8.46 5.53 -18.21
C LEU A 268 7.51 5.14 -19.34
N ASN A 269 7.24 3.84 -19.43
CA ASN A 269 6.39 3.23 -20.45
C ASN A 269 4.97 2.97 -19.93
N ASP A 270 4.05 2.68 -20.86
CA ASP A 270 2.68 2.22 -20.61
C ASP A 270 1.94 3.01 -19.51
N ASP A 271 1.34 2.33 -18.55
CA ASP A 271 0.60 2.92 -17.42
C ASP A 271 1.45 3.83 -16.53
N PHE A 272 2.77 3.67 -16.57
CA PHE A 272 3.72 4.50 -15.81
C PHE A 272 4.11 5.77 -16.55
N SER A 273 3.85 5.85 -17.85
CA SER A 273 4.15 7.03 -18.67
C SER A 273 3.51 8.30 -18.13
N THR A 274 4.16 9.44 -18.37
CA THR A 274 3.65 10.77 -17.99
C THR A 274 2.25 11.02 -18.56
N THR A 275 2.00 10.63 -19.80
CA THR A 275 0.72 10.78 -20.48
C THR A 275 -0.38 9.94 -19.83
N ALA A 276 -0.11 8.67 -19.53
CA ALA A 276 -1.09 7.80 -18.86
C ALA A 276 -1.44 8.32 -17.46
N ARG A 277 -0.45 8.78 -16.70
CA ARG A 277 -0.67 9.36 -15.36
C ARG A 277 -1.38 10.71 -15.40
N ALA A 278 -1.14 11.53 -16.42
CA ALA A 278 -1.90 12.76 -16.62
C ALA A 278 -3.38 12.47 -16.91
N GLN A 279 -3.66 11.51 -17.79
CA GLN A 279 -5.01 11.06 -18.11
C GLN A 279 -5.73 10.50 -16.87
N ALA A 280 -5.07 9.63 -16.09
CA ALA A 280 -5.64 9.06 -14.87
C ALA A 280 -6.01 10.14 -13.83
N ARG A 281 -5.19 11.19 -13.69
CA ARG A 281 -5.49 12.34 -12.83
C ARG A 281 -6.73 13.10 -13.29
N ASP A 282 -6.85 13.35 -14.59
CA ASP A 282 -7.99 14.05 -15.17
C ASP A 282 -9.30 13.27 -15.00
N ASP A 283 -9.24 11.95 -15.22
CA ASP A 283 -10.39 11.07 -15.03
C ASP A 283 -10.80 10.96 -13.54
N ALA A 284 -9.82 10.91 -12.63
CA ALA A 284 -10.08 10.98 -11.19
C ALA A 284 -10.74 12.31 -10.80
N MET A 285 -10.32 13.45 -11.38
CA MET A 285 -10.94 14.75 -11.15
C MET A 285 -12.37 14.80 -11.69
N LYS A 286 -12.62 14.31 -12.91
CA LYS A 286 -13.96 14.23 -13.51
C LYS A 286 -14.89 13.34 -12.67
N GLY A 287 -14.44 12.13 -12.29
CA GLY A 287 -15.19 11.21 -11.45
C GLY A 287 -15.45 11.76 -10.05
N GLY A 288 -14.50 12.54 -9.49
CA GLY A 288 -14.70 13.29 -8.24
C GLY A 288 -15.83 14.31 -8.32
N LYS A 289 -15.84 15.14 -9.39
CA LYS A 289 -16.89 16.14 -9.64
C LYS A 289 -18.26 15.48 -9.83
N ALA A 290 -18.34 14.39 -10.61
CA ALA A 290 -19.59 13.65 -10.82
C ALA A 290 -20.15 13.09 -9.51
N ARG A 291 -19.31 12.51 -8.65
CA ARG A 291 -19.71 12.01 -7.32
C ARG A 291 -20.18 13.12 -6.38
N ALA A 292 -19.52 14.27 -6.41
CA ALA A 292 -19.94 15.43 -5.63
C ALA A 292 -21.30 15.97 -6.09
N ALA A 293 -21.52 16.07 -7.42
CA ALA A 293 -22.79 16.48 -8.00
C ALA A 293 -23.93 15.49 -7.68
N ALA A 294 -23.66 14.19 -7.73
CA ALA A 294 -24.63 13.16 -7.35
C ALA A 294 -25.03 13.23 -5.87
N ARG A 295 -24.08 13.54 -4.97
CA ARG A 295 -24.37 13.74 -3.53
C ARG A 295 -25.12 15.05 -3.24
N GLY A 296 -24.97 16.06 -4.08
CA GLY A 296 -25.67 17.34 -3.95
C GLY A 296 -27.07 17.36 -4.58
N ARG A 297 -27.45 16.35 -5.35
CA ARG A 297 -28.79 16.25 -5.96
C ARG A 297 -29.76 15.66 -4.93
N PRO A 298 -30.83 16.39 -4.53
CA PRO A 298 -31.86 15.79 -3.67
C PRO A 298 -32.50 14.60 -4.40
N PRO A 299 -32.96 13.57 -3.67
CA PRO A 299 -33.66 12.45 -4.29
C PRO A 299 -34.82 13.00 -5.12
N ARG A 300 -34.92 12.56 -6.38
CA ARG A 300 -36.05 12.89 -7.26
C ARG A 300 -37.31 12.47 -6.50
N ALA A 301 -38.13 13.45 -6.10
CA ALA A 301 -39.44 13.20 -5.53
C ALA A 301 -40.19 12.30 -6.52
N GLY A 302 -40.46 11.07 -6.10
CA GLY A 302 -41.18 10.09 -6.89
C GLY A 302 -42.55 10.66 -7.27
N SER A 303 -42.87 10.50 -8.55
CA SER A 303 -44.19 10.72 -9.12
C SER A 303 -45.27 10.12 -8.22
N SER A 304 -46.10 10.99 -7.65
CA SER A 304 -47.39 10.65 -7.04
C SER A 304 -48.23 9.86 -8.04
N GLY A 305 -48.46 8.57 -7.75
CA GLY A 305 -49.48 7.78 -8.44
C GLY A 305 -50.87 8.37 -8.21
N PRO A 306 -51.84 8.11 -9.11
CA PRO A 306 -53.14 8.76 -9.08
C PRO A 306 -53.98 8.28 -7.87
N PRO A 307 -54.87 9.12 -7.32
CA PRO A 307 -55.65 8.76 -6.14
C PRO A 307 -56.72 7.72 -6.48
N THR A 308 -56.71 6.61 -5.75
CA THR A 308 -57.77 5.61 -5.72
C THR A 308 -59.06 6.21 -5.18
N ARG A 309 -60.10 6.25 -6.01
CA ARG A 309 -61.50 6.56 -5.63
C ARG A 309 -62.01 5.47 -4.68
N SER A 310 -62.39 5.86 -3.47
CA SER A 310 -63.15 5.04 -2.52
C SER A 310 -64.60 4.92 -2.99
N LEU A 311 -65.09 3.69 -3.13
CA LEU A 311 -66.50 3.33 -3.19
C LEU A 311 -66.79 2.53 -1.91
N ALA A 312 -67.62 3.09 -1.04
CA ALA A 312 -68.29 2.35 0.02
C ALA A 312 -69.78 2.21 -0.36
N PRO A 313 -70.43 1.09 0.02
CA PRO A 313 -71.87 0.91 -0.16
C PRO A 313 -72.69 1.80 0.77
#